data_AF-A0A2A2ZNC4-F1
#
_entry.id   AF-A0A2A2ZNC4-F1
#
_cell.length_a   1.000
_cell.length_b   1.000
_cell.length_c   1.000
_cell.angle_alpha   90.00
_cell.angle_beta   90.00
_cell.angle_gamma   90.00
#
_symmetry.space_group_name_H-M   'P 1'
#
loop_
_entity.id
_entity.type
_entity.pdbx_description
1 polymer ?
#
loop_
_entity_poly.entity_id
_entity_poly.type
_entity_poly.pdbx_seq_one_letter_code
_entity_poly.pdbx_strand_id
1 'polypeptide(L)' 'MGHARCHSLAPAVYGLDDEGKSVVIVNPVPPELVNEAEEGAQACPEHAITVRYHD' A
#
# COMPACT_ATOMS: atom_id res chain seq x y z
N MET A 1 9.43 -8.73 6.32
CA MET A 1 8.61 -9.94 6.07
C MET A 1 7.20 -9.54 5.60
N GLY A 2 6.48 -10.41 4.87
CA GLY A 2 5.18 -10.09 4.24
C GLY A 2 3.98 -10.28 5.18
N HIS A 3 3.57 -9.23 5.89
CA HIS A 3 2.45 -9.29 6.85
C HIS A 3 1.06 -9.10 6.21
N ALA A 4 0.99 -8.73 4.93
CA ALA A 4 -0.22 -8.45 4.17
C ALA A 4 -1.20 -7.38 4.75
N ARG A 5 -0.86 -6.68 5.84
CA ARG A 5 -1.73 -5.66 6.45
C ARG A 5 -2.06 -4.49 5.52
N CYS A 6 -1.10 -4.07 4.69
CA CYS A 6 -1.31 -3.06 3.66
C CYS A 6 -2.38 -3.50 2.64
N HIS A 7 -2.28 -4.72 2.12
CA HIS A 7 -3.27 -5.31 1.23
C HIS A 7 -4.64 -5.50 1.92
N SER A 8 -4.68 -5.90 3.18
CA SER A 8 -5.94 -6.07 3.91
C SER A 8 -6.71 -4.77 4.12
N LEU A 9 -6.01 -3.64 4.31
CA LEU A 9 -6.66 -2.34 4.53
C LEU A 9 -6.90 -1.57 3.24
N ALA A 10 -6.05 -1.73 2.24
CA ALA A 10 -6.11 -0.99 0.98
C ALA A 10 -5.82 -1.91 -0.21
N PRO A 11 -6.70 -2.91 -0.47
CA PRO A 11 -6.50 -3.88 -1.55
C PRO A 11 -6.58 -3.24 -2.93
N ALA A 12 -7.20 -2.06 -3.05
CA ALA A 12 -7.23 -1.29 -4.29
C ALA A 12 -5.86 -0.68 -4.63
N VAL A 13 -4.96 -0.50 -3.66
CA VAL A 13 -3.66 0.16 -3.84
C VAL A 13 -2.49 -0.84 -3.76
N TYR A 14 -2.60 -1.82 -2.87
CA TYR A 14 -1.57 -2.80 -2.58
C TYR A 14 -2.03 -4.19 -2.98
N GLY A 15 -1.29 -4.84 -3.88
CA GLY A 15 -1.39 -6.28 -4.16
C GLY A 15 -0.39 -7.09 -3.36
N LEU A 16 -0.42 -8.41 -3.56
CA LEU A 16 0.59 -9.35 -3.07
C LEU A 16 1.18 -10.12 -4.25
N ASP A 17 2.49 -10.32 -4.24
CA ASP A 17 3.16 -11.25 -5.17
C ASP A 17 3.02 -12.71 -4.73
N ASP A 18 3.58 -13.63 -5.52
CA ASP A 18 3.52 -15.09 -5.26
C ASP A 18 4.24 -15.50 -3.95
N GLU A 19 5.12 -14.65 -3.42
CA GLU A 19 5.80 -14.85 -2.13
C GLU A 19 5.04 -14.19 -0.95
N GLY A 20 3.89 -13.56 -1.22
CA GLY A 20 3.11 -12.82 -0.22
C GLY A 20 3.70 -11.48 0.20
N LYS A 21 4.64 -10.91 -0.57
CA LYS A 21 5.15 -9.55 -0.35
C LYS A 21 4.26 -8.54 -1.04
N SER A 22 4.15 -7.35 -0.44
CA SER A 22 3.33 -6.28 -1.00
C SER A 22 3.95 -5.72 -2.28
N VAL A 23 3.11 -5.50 -3.29
CA VAL A 23 3.43 -4.75 -4.50
C VAL A 23 2.42 -3.60 -4.66
N VAL A 24 2.87 -2.45 -5.17
CA VAL A 24 1.98 -1.32 -5.47
C VAL A 24 1.31 -1.57 -6.82
N ILE A 25 -0.02 -1.61 -6.85
CA ILE A 25 -0.80 -1.88 -8.09
C ILE A 25 -1.50 -0.64 -8.65
N VAL A 26 -1.50 0.47 -7.89
CA VAL A 26 -2.01 1.77 -8.34
C VAL A 26 -0.97 2.85 -8.06
N ASN A 27 -0.43 3.43 -9.13
CA ASN A 27 0.52 4.55 -9.10
C ASN A 27 0.50 5.27 -10.47
N PRO A 28 0.14 6.56 -10.56
CA PRO A 28 -0.19 7.47 -9.46
C PRO A 28 -1.47 7.06 -8.72
N VAL A 29 -1.52 7.33 -7.42
CA VAL A 29 -2.71 7.09 -6.58
C VAL A 29 -3.74 8.18 -6.90
N PRO A 30 -4.96 7.83 -7.35
CA PRO A 30 -6.00 8.81 -7.63
C PRO A 30 -6.53 9.41 -6.30
N PRO A 31 -7.09 10.64 -6.32
CA PRO A 31 -7.51 11.35 -5.11
C PRO A 31 -8.43 10.53 -4.18
N GLU A 32 -9.32 9.73 -4.75
CA GLU A 32 -10.26 8.87 -4.02
C GLU A 32 -9.58 7.73 -3.23
N LEU A 33 -8.35 7.34 -3.59
CA LEU A 33 -7.59 6.26 -2.94
C LEU A 33 -6.44 6.77 -2.06
N VAL A 34 -6.28 8.09 -1.90
CA VAL A 34 -5.18 8.68 -1.11
C VAL A 34 -5.21 8.19 0.34
N ASN A 35 -6.38 8.22 0.98
CA ASN A 35 -6.51 7.74 2.36
C ASN A 35 -6.18 6.25 2.48
N GLU A 36 -6.67 5.42 1.55
CA GLU A 36 -6.36 3.99 1.52
C GLU A 36 -4.86 3.74 1.34
N ALA A 37 -4.19 4.48 0.46
CA ALA A 37 -2.74 4.40 0.30
C ALA A 37 -2.01 4.76 1.61
N GLU A 38 -2.40 5.84 2.28
CA GLU A 38 -1.78 6.21 3.56
C GLU A 38 -2.01 5.18 4.66
N GLU A 39 -3.24 4.70 4.83
CA GLU A 39 -3.58 3.70 5.84
C GLU A 39 -2.86 2.38 5.59
N GLY A 40 -2.83 1.91 4.34
CA GLY A 40 -2.12 0.70 3.97
C GLY A 40 -0.61 0.82 4.20
N ALA A 41 -0.01 1.97 3.89
CA ALA A 41 1.40 2.23 4.18
C ALA A 41 1.70 2.22 5.69
N GLN A 42 0.89 2.91 6.50
CA GLN A 42 1.04 2.99 7.96
C GLN A 42 0.85 1.64 8.66
N ALA A 43 0.05 0.75 8.08
CA ALA A 43 -0.19 -0.58 8.63
C ALA A 43 0.99 -1.54 8.53
N CYS A 44 2.02 -1.19 7.74
CA CYS A 44 3.21 -2.02 7.58
C CYS A 44 4.09 -1.93 8.83
N PRO A 45 4.25 -2.99 9.64
CA PRO A 45 5.07 -2.94 10.86
C PRO A 45 6.57 -2.75 10.56
N GLU A 46 6.99 -3.02 9.32
CA GLU A 46 8.36 -2.87 8.86
C GLU A 46 8.65 -1.48 8.28
N HIS A 47 7.64 -0.60 8.20
CA HIS A 47 7.71 0.71 7.54
C HIS A 47 8.29 0.64 6.11
N ALA A 48 7.95 -0.42 5.36
CA ALA A 48 8.53 -0.71 4.05
C ALA A 48 7.89 0.10 2.89
N ILE A 49 6.81 0.85 3.16
CA ILE A 49 6.02 1.56 2.15
C ILE A 49 6.10 3.06 2.44
N THR A 50 6.20 3.87 1.39
CA THR A 50 6.20 5.33 1.49
C THR A 50 5.21 5.93 0.50
N VAL A 51 4.37 6.84 0.98
CA VAL A 51 3.50 7.68 0.15
C VAL A 51 4.17 9.03 -0.04
N ARG A 52 4.19 9.53 -1.29
CA ARG A 52 4.74 10.85 -1.65
C ARG A 52 3.68 11.60 -2.44
N TYR A 53 3.49 12.86 -2.06
CA TYR A 53 2.63 13.79 -2.79
C TYR A 53 3.46 14.48 -3.87
N HIS A 54 2.82 14.79 -4.98
CA HIS A 54 3.41 15.55 -6.08
C HIS A 54 2.52 16.80 -6.26
N ASP A 55 3.15 17.98 -6.35
CA ASP A 55 2.47 19.26 -6.59
C ASP A 55 1.95 19.40 -8.03
#